data_AF-A0A2T3AMG9-F1
#
_entry.id   AF-A0A2T3AMG9-F1
#
_cell.length_a   1.000
_cell.length_b   1.000
_cell.length_c   1.000
_cell.angle_alpha   90.00
_cell.angle_beta   90.00
_cell.angle_gamma   90.00
#
_symmetry.space_group_name_H-M   'P 1'
#
loop_
_entity.id
_entity.type
_entity.pdbx_description
1 polymer ?
#
loop_
_entity_poly.entity_id
_entity_poly.type
_entity_poly.pdbx_seq_one_letter_code
_entity_poly.pdbx_strand_id
1 'polypeptide(L)'
;MWPVRSLQEKSYSSIRSRQRQRDIGTARCRHHHHPQHLSTNTTHMSMFKPILRLPRRTGLVMPARSSAVPGSASSLSPFSVAAPAPLQQQRSTYATSQEGLANAHTVPLLAHDEAFLRDGVPGLYSAPGFQQAWTRYQSWCIDSLNRLVEGTTYEGISTLDLANITSREPDMASIFNYASMAFNNHFFFETLSGTGGQDPAEHMPLTLKEDLELSFGSLETLQRELIITANAMFGPGFVWLVRLRDQSGGPQRFPYRVLATYLAGSPFPAAHWR
;
A
#
# COMPACT_ATOMS: atom_id res chain seq x y z
N MET A 1 23.67 -16.43 -16.13
CA MET A 1 23.60 -17.48 -17.15
C MET A 1 23.27 -18.79 -16.46
N TRP A 2 21.98 -19.11 -16.36
CA TRP A 2 21.41 -20.34 -15.79
C TRP A 2 20.29 -20.80 -16.74
N PRO A 3 20.13 -22.11 -17.01
CA PRO A 3 19.49 -22.56 -18.23
C PRO A 3 17.98 -22.80 -18.10
N VAL A 4 17.30 -22.49 -19.21
CA VAL A 4 15.90 -22.79 -19.51
C VAL A 4 15.74 -24.31 -19.73
N ARG A 5 14.73 -24.93 -19.11
CA ARG A 5 14.20 -26.23 -19.55
C ARG A 5 12.70 -26.10 -19.84
N SER A 6 12.39 -26.32 -21.11
CA SER A 6 11.07 -26.48 -21.71
C SER A 6 10.36 -27.74 -21.19
N LEU A 7 9.08 -27.64 -20.85
CA LEU A 7 8.19 -28.78 -20.69
C LEU A 7 7.11 -28.70 -21.76
N GLN A 8 7.11 -29.72 -22.63
CA GLN A 8 6.13 -29.94 -23.69
C GLN A 8 4.79 -30.39 -23.13
N GLU A 9 3.75 -29.94 -23.81
CA GLU A 9 2.35 -30.32 -23.70
C GLU A 9 2.13 -31.83 -23.83
N LYS A 10 1.22 -32.38 -23.01
CA LYS A 10 0.56 -33.65 -23.30
C LYS A 10 -0.96 -33.44 -23.30
N SER A 11 -1.49 -33.54 -24.51
CA SER A 11 -2.90 -33.67 -24.87
C SER A 11 -3.54 -34.89 -24.18
N TYR A 12 -4.75 -34.72 -23.66
CA TYR A 12 -5.67 -35.83 -23.35
C TYR A 12 -7.07 -35.44 -23.79
N SER A 13 -7.57 -36.14 -24.80
CA SER A 13 -8.95 -36.07 -25.27
C SER A 13 -9.65 -37.42 -25.06
N SER A 14 -10.91 -37.30 -24.64
CA SER A 14 -12.02 -38.25 -24.83
C SER A 14 -11.98 -39.60 -24.10
N ILE A 15 -12.97 -39.83 -23.23
CA ILE A 15 -13.84 -41.02 -23.28
C ILE A 15 -15.21 -40.62 -22.68
N ARG A 16 -16.25 -40.77 -23.50
CA ARG A 16 -17.66 -40.61 -23.14
C ARG A 16 -18.23 -41.93 -22.59
N SER A 17 -19.16 -41.76 -21.64
CA SER A 17 -20.39 -42.53 -21.41
C SER A 17 -20.31 -44.04 -21.13
N ARG A 18 -20.81 -44.44 -19.95
CA ARG A 18 -21.76 -45.56 -19.83
C ARG A 18 -22.62 -45.39 -18.59
N GLN A 19 -23.90 -45.16 -18.86
CA GLN A 19 -25.01 -45.14 -17.91
C GLN A 19 -25.59 -46.56 -17.83
N ARG A 20 -25.80 -47.09 -16.61
CA ARG A 20 -26.67 -48.24 -16.38
C ARG A 20 -27.36 -48.09 -15.03
N GLN A 21 -28.69 -47.97 -15.10
CA GLN A 21 -29.66 -48.15 -14.01
C GLN A 21 -29.76 -49.60 -13.57
N ARG A 22 -30.14 -49.77 -12.30
CA ARG A 22 -30.88 -50.84 -11.59
C ARG A 22 -30.34 -50.90 -10.15
N ASP A 23 -31.08 -51.18 -9.09
CA ASP A 23 -32.47 -51.06 -8.68
C ASP A 23 -32.43 -51.29 -7.14
N ILE A 24 -33.28 -50.57 -6.42
CA ILE A 24 -34.06 -50.95 -5.22
C ILE A 24 -33.45 -51.98 -4.24
N GLY A 25 -33.27 -51.57 -2.98
CA GLY A 25 -33.06 -52.46 -1.83
C GLY A 25 -33.19 -51.75 -0.47
N THR A 26 -34.39 -51.78 0.09
CA THR A 26 -34.78 -51.35 1.44
C THR A 26 -34.19 -52.26 2.53
N ALA A 27 -33.62 -51.70 3.61
CA ALA A 27 -33.62 -52.32 4.94
C ALA A 27 -33.33 -51.29 6.05
N ARG A 28 -34.07 -51.42 7.15
CA ARG A 28 -34.23 -50.48 8.26
C ARG A 28 -33.67 -51.11 9.56
N CYS A 29 -33.14 -50.25 10.44
CA CYS A 29 -32.99 -50.37 11.90
C CYS A 29 -32.10 -51.50 12.50
N ARG A 30 -31.19 -51.17 13.43
CA ARG A 30 -31.45 -51.01 14.89
C ARG A 30 -30.16 -50.69 15.68
N HIS A 31 -30.38 -50.04 16.81
CA HIS A 31 -29.50 -49.59 17.89
C HIS A 31 -28.51 -50.61 18.47
N HIS A 32 -27.41 -50.11 19.03
CA HIS A 32 -26.90 -50.49 20.37
C HIS A 32 -26.16 -49.32 21.06
N HIS A 33 -26.59 -49.00 22.30
CA HIS A 33 -25.82 -48.32 23.37
C HIS A 33 -24.67 -49.24 23.84
N HIS A 34 -23.57 -48.86 24.51
CA HIS A 34 -23.32 -47.94 25.65
C HIS A 34 -21.75 -47.79 25.86
N PRO A 35 -21.17 -47.17 26.93
CA PRO A 35 -20.14 -46.11 26.80
C PRO A 35 -18.84 -46.33 27.63
N GLN A 36 -18.14 -45.23 27.95
CA GLN A 36 -17.02 -45.00 28.89
C GLN A 36 -15.63 -45.07 28.21
N HIS A 37 -14.67 -44.15 28.41
CA HIS A 37 -14.18 -43.62 29.68
C HIS A 37 -13.42 -42.28 29.50
N LEU A 38 -13.46 -41.41 30.52
CA LEU A 38 -12.62 -40.21 30.64
C LEU A 38 -11.13 -40.58 30.84
N SER A 39 -10.23 -39.76 30.29
CA SER A 39 -8.94 -39.47 30.92
C SER A 39 -8.41 -38.10 30.46
N THR A 40 -8.32 -37.20 31.42
CA THR A 40 -7.61 -35.92 31.38
C THR A 40 -6.11 -36.15 31.48
N ASN A 41 -5.30 -35.52 30.63
CA ASN A 41 -3.90 -35.29 30.95
C ASN A 41 -3.45 -33.90 30.50
N THR A 42 -3.39 -33.01 31.50
CA THR A 42 -2.74 -31.71 31.48
C THR A 42 -1.23 -31.91 31.45
N THR A 43 -0.56 -31.46 30.40
CA THR A 43 0.91 -31.32 30.40
C THR A 43 1.27 -29.85 30.32
N HIS A 44 1.82 -29.36 31.43
CA HIS A 44 2.30 -28.01 31.67
C HIS A 44 3.63 -27.81 30.92
N MET A 45 3.61 -27.11 29.77
CA MET A 45 4.83 -26.67 29.09
C MET A 45 5.31 -25.33 29.65
N SER A 46 6.35 -25.43 30.48
CA SER A 46 7.16 -24.30 30.96
C SER A 46 7.84 -23.60 29.79
N MET A 47 7.59 -22.30 29.65
CA MET A 47 8.12 -21.46 28.57
C MET A 47 9.41 -20.77 29.05
N PHE A 48 10.57 -21.27 28.60
CA PHE A 48 11.87 -20.63 28.78
C PHE A 48 11.97 -19.43 27.80
N LYS A 49 12.07 -18.21 28.32
CA LYS A 49 12.36 -16.99 27.55
C LYS A 49 13.87 -16.70 27.58
N PRO A 50 14.61 -16.75 26.45
CA PRO A 50 15.94 -16.19 26.38
C PRO A 50 15.87 -14.68 26.11
N ILE A 51 16.40 -13.88 27.04
CA ILE A 51 16.59 -12.44 26.88
C ILE A 51 17.89 -12.21 26.08
N LEU A 52 17.78 -11.73 24.84
CA LEU A 52 18.92 -11.26 24.05
C LEU A 52 19.30 -9.82 24.46
N ARG A 53 20.49 -9.64 25.03
CA ARG A 53 21.11 -8.32 25.25
C ARG A 53 21.96 -7.95 24.03
N LEU A 54 21.63 -6.83 23.37
CA LEU A 54 22.46 -6.25 22.31
C LEU A 54 23.52 -5.30 22.91
N PRO A 55 24.78 -5.33 22.45
CA PRO A 55 25.80 -4.38 22.89
C PRO A 55 25.66 -3.01 22.20
N ARG A 56 25.90 -1.96 22.99
CA ARG A 56 25.84 -0.54 22.65
C ARG A 56 26.99 -0.17 21.69
N ARG A 57 26.71 0.49 20.58
CA ARG A 57 27.71 0.95 19.60
C ARG A 57 28.35 2.25 20.10
N THR A 58 29.66 2.21 20.36
CA THR A 58 30.50 3.38 20.64
C THR A 58 30.74 4.19 19.36
N GLY A 59 30.66 5.51 19.48
CA GLY A 59 30.79 6.47 18.39
C GLY A 59 32.23 6.68 17.92
N LEU A 60 32.37 7.02 16.65
CA LEU A 60 33.60 7.58 16.07
C LEU A 60 33.20 8.77 15.19
N VAL A 61 33.62 9.95 15.65
CA VAL A 61 33.48 11.25 15.00
C VAL A 61 34.78 11.57 14.27
N MET A 62 34.68 12.04 13.03
CA MET A 62 35.70 12.74 12.25
C MET A 62 34.94 13.66 11.25
N PRO A 63 35.52 14.74 10.69
CA PRO A 63 36.85 15.33 10.91
C PRO A 63 36.81 16.87 11.13
N ALA A 64 37.94 17.47 11.47
CA ALA A 64 38.19 18.88 11.20
C ALA A 64 39.67 19.09 10.82
N ARG A 65 39.92 19.57 9.60
CA ARG A 65 41.22 20.10 9.21
C ARG A 65 40.99 21.22 8.19
N SER A 66 41.21 22.46 8.62
CA SER A 66 41.34 23.63 7.74
C SER A 66 42.74 24.19 7.94
N SER A 67 43.51 24.24 6.86
CA SER A 67 44.82 24.89 6.79
C SER A 67 44.69 26.16 5.95
N ALA A 68 45.01 27.28 6.56
CA ALA A 68 45.24 28.57 5.92
C ALA A 68 46.54 28.57 5.11
N VAL A 69 46.68 29.53 4.17
CA VAL A 69 47.86 30.38 3.87
C VAL A 69 47.57 31.28 2.62
N PRO A 70 48.23 32.45 2.46
CA PRO A 70 47.64 33.70 1.93
C PRO A 70 48.35 34.34 0.70
N GLY A 71 47.88 35.55 0.29
CA GLY A 71 48.59 36.56 -0.53
C GLY A 71 48.40 36.41 -2.05
N SER A 72 48.45 37.43 -2.94
CA SER A 72 48.66 38.88 -2.88
C SER A 72 48.48 39.46 -4.30
N ALA A 73 48.05 40.73 -4.37
CA ALA A 73 48.40 41.78 -5.37
C ALA A 73 48.03 41.72 -6.88
N SER A 74 47.16 42.66 -7.25
CA SER A 74 47.33 43.77 -8.25
C SER A 74 47.61 43.55 -9.76
N SER A 75 46.75 44.24 -10.54
CA SER A 75 47.01 44.96 -11.82
C SER A 75 47.21 44.08 -13.08
N LEU A 76 46.78 44.38 -14.31
CA LEU A 76 46.45 45.61 -15.05
C LEU A 76 45.38 45.26 -16.11
N SER A 77 44.54 46.24 -16.45
CA SER A 77 43.75 46.24 -17.69
C SER A 77 44.67 46.39 -18.91
N PRO A 78 44.25 45.89 -20.08
CA PRO A 78 43.89 46.85 -21.14
C PRO A 78 42.69 46.37 -21.97
N PHE A 79 42.17 47.28 -22.79
CA PHE A 79 41.11 47.11 -23.80
C PHE A 79 39.69 47.51 -23.36
N SER A 80 39.39 48.76 -23.70
CA SER A 80 38.07 49.32 -23.90
C SER A 80 37.35 48.58 -25.03
N VAL A 81 36.12 48.11 -24.78
CA VAL A 81 35.18 47.62 -25.79
C VAL A 81 33.84 48.28 -25.55
N ALA A 82 33.23 48.72 -26.66
CA ALA A 82 32.08 49.59 -26.78
C ALA A 82 30.82 49.15 -26.01
N ALA A 83 30.01 50.16 -25.65
CA ALA A 83 28.71 50.00 -25.01
C ALA A 83 27.73 49.13 -25.84
N PRO A 84 26.99 48.19 -25.24
CA PRO A 84 25.93 47.49 -25.92
C PRO A 84 24.67 48.37 -25.98
N ALA A 85 24.06 48.43 -27.17
CA ALA A 85 22.71 48.94 -27.36
C ALA A 85 21.71 48.11 -26.51
N PRO A 86 20.62 48.71 -25.98
CA PRO A 86 19.67 47.98 -25.16
C PRO A 86 18.89 46.98 -26.03
N LEU A 87 19.18 45.69 -25.85
CA LEU A 87 18.29 44.63 -26.29
C LEU A 87 16.99 44.73 -25.48
N GLN A 88 15.90 45.01 -26.19
CA GLN A 88 14.55 44.91 -25.65
C GLN A 88 14.36 43.51 -25.06
N GLN A 89 14.27 43.47 -23.75
CA GLN A 89 13.93 42.30 -22.98
C GLN A 89 12.49 41.92 -23.36
N GLN A 90 12.33 40.97 -24.28
CA GLN A 90 11.07 40.27 -24.46
C GLN A 90 10.77 39.56 -23.13
N ARG A 91 9.93 40.21 -22.32
CA ARG A 91 9.24 39.57 -21.20
C ARG A 91 8.42 38.44 -21.82
N SER A 92 8.97 37.23 -21.76
CA SER A 92 8.17 36.03 -21.90
C SER A 92 7.25 36.02 -20.68
N THR A 93 6.04 36.52 -20.87
CA THR A 93 4.97 36.39 -19.89
C THR A 93 4.52 34.93 -19.94
N TYR A 94 5.19 34.06 -19.20
CA TYR A 94 4.54 32.86 -18.68
C TYR A 94 3.51 33.36 -17.65
N ALA A 95 2.37 33.80 -18.16
CA ALA A 95 1.18 33.94 -17.33
C ALA A 95 0.80 32.50 -16.98
N THR A 96 1.24 32.02 -15.81
CA THR A 96 0.60 30.87 -15.16
C THR A 96 -0.88 31.24 -15.05
N SER A 97 -1.70 30.62 -15.89
CA SER A 97 -3.14 30.81 -15.87
C SER A 97 -3.66 30.41 -14.50
N GLN A 98 -4.31 31.35 -13.80
CA GLN A 98 -4.94 31.09 -12.50
C GLN A 98 -5.95 29.91 -12.57
N GLU A 99 -6.43 29.57 -13.77
CA GLU A 99 -7.30 28.41 -14.02
C GLU A 99 -6.63 27.06 -13.71
N GLY A 100 -5.33 26.90 -13.93
CA GLY A 100 -4.61 25.64 -13.64
C GLY A 100 -4.48 25.37 -12.13
N LEU A 101 -4.45 26.42 -11.31
CA LEU A 101 -4.41 26.29 -9.84
C LEU A 101 -5.76 25.85 -9.25
N ALA A 102 -6.88 26.13 -9.93
CA ALA A 102 -8.21 25.79 -9.43
C ALA A 102 -8.50 24.28 -9.51
N ASN A 103 -7.84 23.56 -10.44
CA ASN A 103 -8.04 22.13 -10.68
C ASN A 103 -6.88 21.24 -10.22
N ALA A 104 -5.86 21.83 -9.56
CA ALA A 104 -4.72 21.09 -9.06
C ALA A 104 -5.12 20.17 -7.90
N HIS A 105 -4.52 18.97 -7.85
CA HIS A 105 -4.69 18.07 -6.72
C HIS A 105 -4.03 18.66 -5.48
N THR A 106 -4.65 18.46 -4.33
CA THR A 106 -4.13 18.87 -3.02
C THR A 106 -4.05 17.66 -2.09
N VAL A 107 -3.22 17.77 -1.05
CA VAL A 107 -3.15 16.74 -0.01
C VAL A 107 -4.46 16.76 0.78
N PRO A 108 -5.20 15.63 0.88
CA PRO A 108 -6.44 15.59 1.64
C PRO A 108 -6.17 15.74 3.14
N LEU A 109 -7.14 16.30 3.87
CA LEU A 109 -7.08 16.38 5.33
C LEU A 109 -7.53 15.05 5.94
N LEU A 110 -6.73 14.51 6.86
CA LEU A 110 -7.10 13.32 7.63
C LEU A 110 -8.01 13.69 8.81
N ALA A 111 -8.85 12.75 9.24
CA ALA A 111 -9.75 12.93 10.38
C ALA A 111 -9.03 13.33 11.69
N HIS A 112 -7.80 12.87 11.88
CA HIS A 112 -6.98 13.12 13.07
C HIS A 112 -5.66 13.84 12.75
N ASP A 113 -5.61 14.60 11.65
CA ASP A 113 -4.38 15.19 11.10
C ASP A 113 -3.62 16.03 12.14
N GLU A 114 -4.29 16.93 12.86
CA GLU A 114 -3.65 17.80 13.86
C GLU A 114 -3.02 17.00 15.01
N ALA A 115 -3.71 15.97 15.50
CA ALA A 115 -3.21 15.11 16.57
C ALA A 115 -2.00 14.30 16.10
N PHE A 116 -2.07 13.70 14.91
CA PHE A 116 -0.98 12.93 14.34
C PHE A 116 0.24 13.79 14.00
N LEU A 117 0.04 15.04 13.55
CA LEU A 117 1.13 15.99 13.32
C LEU A 117 1.86 16.37 14.61
N ARG A 118 1.12 16.56 15.71
CA ARG A 118 1.69 16.96 16.99
C ARG A 118 2.40 15.80 17.70
N ASP A 119 1.72 14.66 17.81
CA ASP A 119 2.12 13.58 18.72
C ASP A 119 2.60 12.33 17.98
N GLY A 120 2.26 12.19 16.69
CA GLY A 120 2.43 10.96 15.93
C GLY A 120 1.21 10.05 16.00
N VAL A 121 1.31 8.87 15.39
CA VAL A 121 0.26 7.85 15.46
C VAL A 121 0.56 6.91 16.63
N PRO A 122 -0.32 6.82 17.64
CA PRO A 122 -0.10 5.99 18.82
C PRO A 122 0.31 4.54 18.48
N GLY A 123 1.46 4.10 18.99
CA GLY A 123 1.96 2.74 18.79
C GLY A 123 2.52 2.43 17.39
N LEU A 124 2.48 3.36 16.44
CA LEU A 124 2.91 3.14 15.05
C LEU A 124 3.97 4.13 14.56
N TYR A 125 3.70 5.44 14.62
CA TYR A 125 4.61 6.49 14.14
C TYR A 125 4.88 7.54 15.21
N SER A 126 6.13 7.99 15.33
CA SER A 126 6.44 9.25 16.01
C SER A 126 5.98 10.44 15.17
N ALA A 127 5.82 11.63 15.77
CA ALA A 127 5.45 12.85 15.02
C ALA A 127 6.36 13.12 13.80
N PRO A 128 7.71 13.06 13.90
CA PRO A 128 8.56 13.20 12.71
C PRO A 128 8.39 12.06 11.69
N GLY A 129 8.12 10.84 12.17
CA GLY A 129 7.85 9.68 11.31
C GLY A 129 6.57 9.86 10.50
N PHE A 130 5.50 10.30 11.16
CA PHE A 130 4.24 10.65 10.52
C PHE A 130 4.41 11.78 9.51
N GLN A 131 5.09 12.88 9.88
CA GLN A 131 5.37 13.97 8.94
C GLN A 131 6.13 13.49 7.70
N GLN A 132 7.07 12.56 7.85
CA GLN A 132 7.81 12.01 6.72
C GLN A 132 6.95 11.10 5.85
N ALA A 133 6.19 10.19 6.45
CA ALA A 133 5.41 9.16 5.75
C ALA A 133 4.09 9.67 5.15
N TRP A 134 3.42 10.58 5.83
CA TRP A 134 2.20 11.22 5.36
C TRP A 134 2.52 12.55 4.68
N THR A 135 2.76 13.61 5.45
CA THR A 135 2.82 14.99 4.93
C THR A 135 3.79 15.14 3.75
N ARG A 136 5.07 14.79 3.94
CA ARG A 136 6.10 15.02 2.90
C ARG A 136 5.94 14.08 1.71
N TYR A 137 5.71 12.79 1.97
CA TYR A 137 5.61 11.81 0.90
C TYR A 137 4.33 11.99 0.07
N GLN A 138 3.21 12.29 0.73
CA GLN A 138 1.95 12.59 0.05
C GLN A 138 2.04 13.87 -0.77
N SER A 139 2.60 14.96 -0.21
CA SER A 139 2.85 16.18 -0.99
C SER A 139 3.72 15.91 -2.20
N TRP A 140 4.78 15.12 -2.06
CA TRP A 140 5.63 14.77 -3.19
C TRP A 140 4.88 13.98 -4.28
N CYS A 141 4.01 13.04 -3.90
CA CYS A 141 3.17 12.31 -4.86
C CYS A 141 2.22 13.25 -5.60
N ILE A 142 1.54 14.13 -4.86
CA ILE A 142 0.57 15.09 -5.39
C ILE A 142 1.25 16.12 -6.31
N ASP A 143 2.37 16.71 -5.88
CA ASP A 143 3.12 17.67 -6.70
C ASP A 143 3.63 17.02 -8.00
N SER A 144 4.08 15.77 -7.91
CA SER A 144 4.54 15.03 -9.09
C SER A 144 3.39 14.69 -10.02
N LEU A 145 2.22 14.33 -9.48
CA LEU A 145 1.01 14.11 -10.26
C LEU A 145 0.57 15.39 -10.97
N ASN A 146 0.50 16.51 -10.25
CA ASN A 146 0.12 17.82 -10.79
C ASN A 146 1.00 18.20 -11.99
N ARG A 147 2.33 18.04 -11.90
CA ARG A 147 3.25 18.31 -13.03
C ARG A 147 2.99 17.44 -14.26
N LEU A 148 2.44 16.24 -14.08
CA LEU A 148 2.15 15.34 -15.20
C LEU A 148 0.80 15.64 -15.86
N VAL A 149 -0.16 16.17 -15.11
CA VAL A 149 -1.51 16.43 -15.61
C VAL A 149 -1.76 17.90 -15.97
N GLU A 150 -0.87 18.83 -15.59
CA GLU A 150 -0.99 20.25 -15.87
C GLU A 150 -1.21 20.52 -17.37
N GLY A 151 -2.26 21.28 -17.69
CA GLY A 151 -2.67 21.61 -19.06
C GLY A 151 -3.25 20.45 -19.87
N THR A 152 -3.53 19.30 -19.24
CA THR A 152 -4.15 18.14 -19.90
C THR A 152 -5.62 17.98 -19.54
N THR A 153 -6.32 17.08 -20.22
CA THR A 153 -7.71 16.71 -19.88
C THR A 153 -7.85 15.98 -18.55
N TYR A 154 -6.75 15.62 -17.90
CA TYR A 154 -6.74 14.86 -16.65
C TYR A 154 -6.72 15.75 -15.40
N GLU A 155 -6.60 17.07 -15.54
CA GLU A 155 -6.72 18.00 -14.41
C GLU A 155 -8.06 17.85 -13.69
N GLY A 156 -8.06 17.98 -12.36
CA GLY A 156 -9.27 17.93 -11.55
C GLY A 156 -9.92 16.55 -11.39
N ILE A 157 -9.46 15.51 -12.10
CA ILE A 157 -9.96 14.14 -11.92
C ILE A 157 -9.46 13.56 -10.59
N SER A 158 -10.31 12.87 -9.82
CA SER A 158 -9.87 12.27 -8.55
C SER A 158 -8.70 11.30 -8.75
N THR A 159 -7.82 11.16 -7.75
CA THR A 159 -6.65 10.26 -7.84
C THR A 159 -7.05 8.80 -8.13
N LEU A 160 -8.15 8.33 -7.56
CA LEU A 160 -8.69 7.00 -7.82
C LEU A 160 -9.20 6.84 -9.25
N ASP A 161 -10.02 7.78 -9.72
CA ASP A 161 -10.56 7.72 -11.09
C ASP A 161 -9.45 7.83 -12.11
N LEU A 162 -8.46 8.70 -11.86
CA LEU A 162 -7.30 8.88 -12.69
C LEU A 162 -6.46 7.61 -12.77
N ALA A 163 -6.22 6.93 -11.64
CA ALA A 163 -5.57 5.62 -11.63
C ALA A 163 -6.37 4.58 -12.43
N ASN A 164 -7.71 4.56 -12.32
CA ASN A 164 -8.52 3.61 -13.06
C ASN A 164 -8.43 3.83 -14.58
N ILE A 165 -8.61 5.08 -15.06
CA ILE A 165 -8.61 5.38 -16.50
C ILE A 165 -7.22 5.25 -17.14
N THR A 166 -6.14 5.45 -16.38
CA THR A 166 -4.75 5.35 -16.90
C THR A 166 -4.13 3.97 -16.76
N SER A 167 -4.77 3.04 -16.03
CA SER A 167 -4.21 1.72 -15.70
C SER A 167 -3.78 0.90 -16.92
N ARG A 168 -4.53 0.97 -18.02
CA ARG A 168 -4.32 0.16 -19.22
C ARG A 168 -3.25 0.72 -20.15
N GLU A 169 -3.05 2.03 -20.17
CA GLU A 169 -2.21 2.71 -21.16
C GLU A 169 -0.74 2.74 -20.71
N PRO A 170 0.20 2.12 -21.46
CA PRO A 170 1.62 2.11 -21.09
C PRO A 170 2.24 3.51 -21.02
N ASP A 171 1.86 4.40 -21.93
CA ASP A 171 2.37 5.77 -21.99
C ASP A 171 1.91 6.62 -20.80
N MET A 172 0.82 6.22 -20.15
CA MET A 172 0.27 6.87 -18.96
C MET A 172 0.71 6.19 -17.65
N ALA A 173 1.65 5.24 -17.70
CA ALA A 173 2.12 4.51 -16.53
C ALA A 173 2.60 5.42 -15.38
N SER A 174 3.24 6.55 -15.72
CA SER A 174 3.72 7.49 -14.72
C SER A 174 2.56 8.16 -13.97
N ILE A 175 1.53 8.61 -14.70
CA ILE A 175 0.32 9.20 -14.11
C ILE A 175 -0.38 8.17 -13.23
N PHE A 176 -0.55 6.94 -13.73
CA PHE A 176 -1.10 5.83 -12.94
C PHE A 176 -0.35 5.65 -11.62
N ASN A 177 0.98 5.57 -11.67
CA ASN A 177 1.79 5.28 -10.50
C ASN A 177 1.64 6.35 -9.41
N TYR A 178 1.70 7.64 -9.77
CA TYR A 178 1.55 8.72 -8.79
C TYR A 178 0.12 8.85 -8.27
N ALA A 179 -0.88 8.69 -9.15
CA ALA A 179 -2.29 8.72 -8.76
C ALA A 179 -2.63 7.56 -7.81
N SER A 180 -2.23 6.34 -8.16
CA SER A 180 -2.47 5.15 -7.32
C SER A 180 -1.67 5.19 -6.02
N MET A 181 -0.41 5.68 -6.04
CA MET A 181 0.37 5.83 -4.81
C MET A 181 -0.27 6.85 -3.85
N ALA A 182 -0.69 8.00 -4.38
CA ALA A 182 -1.37 9.03 -3.60
C ALA A 182 -2.68 8.49 -2.99
N PHE A 183 -3.46 7.72 -3.77
CA PHE A 183 -4.66 7.07 -3.26
C PHE A 183 -4.35 6.02 -2.18
N ASN A 184 -3.43 5.10 -2.45
CA ASN A 184 -3.11 4.00 -1.54
C ASN A 184 -2.56 4.51 -0.21
N ASN A 185 -1.69 5.53 -0.26
CA ASN A 185 -1.13 6.15 0.95
C ASN A 185 -2.21 6.88 1.75
N HIS A 186 -3.11 7.63 1.09
CA HIS A 186 -4.24 8.26 1.75
C HIS A 186 -5.14 7.24 2.44
N PHE A 187 -5.53 6.17 1.72
CA PHE A 187 -6.35 5.10 2.27
C PHE A 187 -5.72 4.48 3.52
N PHE A 188 -4.41 4.22 3.50
CA PHE A 188 -3.71 3.68 4.67
C PHE A 188 -3.85 4.59 5.88
N PHE A 189 -3.53 5.89 5.76
CA PHE A 189 -3.57 6.82 6.89
C PHE A 189 -5.00 7.16 7.35
N GLU A 190 -5.97 7.21 6.43
CA GLU A 190 -7.37 7.46 6.75
C GLU A 190 -8.00 6.32 7.57
N THR A 191 -7.48 5.10 7.45
CA THR A 191 -7.96 3.93 8.22
C THR A 191 -7.35 3.81 9.62
N LEU A 192 -6.39 4.67 10.00
CA LEU A 192 -5.76 4.61 11.32
C LEU A 192 -6.67 5.20 12.40
N SER A 193 -6.77 4.49 13.51
CA SER A 193 -7.50 4.96 14.69
C SER A 193 -6.77 6.14 15.36
N GLY A 194 -7.51 7.19 15.72
CA GLY A 194 -6.97 8.35 16.42
C GLY A 194 -6.53 8.03 17.85
N THR A 195 -7.21 7.08 18.49
CA THR A 195 -6.94 6.70 19.89
C THR A 195 -6.13 5.42 20.07
N GLY A 196 -5.72 4.75 18.99
CA GLY A 196 -5.12 3.42 19.05
C GLY A 196 -6.11 2.34 19.51
N GLY A 197 -7.40 2.50 19.19
CA GLY A 197 -8.48 1.56 19.49
C GLY A 197 -8.97 1.61 20.95
N GLN A 198 -8.64 2.67 21.68
CA GLN A 198 -9.09 2.83 23.07
C GLN A 198 -10.53 3.35 23.14
N ASP A 199 -10.96 4.14 22.16
CA ASP A 199 -12.34 4.60 22.04
C ASP A 199 -13.26 3.48 21.53
N PRO A 200 -14.30 3.07 22.29
CA PRO A 200 -15.30 2.10 21.83
C PRO A 200 -16.01 2.50 20.53
N ALA A 201 -16.09 3.80 20.18
CA ALA A 201 -16.66 4.26 18.92
C ALA A 201 -15.81 3.88 17.70
N GLU A 202 -14.51 3.63 17.89
CA GLU A 202 -13.59 3.16 16.85
C GLU A 202 -13.54 1.63 16.76
N HIS A 203 -14.28 0.91 17.63
CA HIS A 203 -14.29 -0.54 17.62
C HIS A 203 -15.01 -1.08 16.39
N MET A 204 -14.49 -2.21 15.91
CA MET A 204 -15.05 -2.92 14.78
C MET A 204 -16.53 -3.27 15.03
N PRO A 205 -17.45 -2.95 14.08
CA PRO A 205 -18.84 -3.37 14.17
C PRO A 205 -18.97 -4.89 14.27
N LEU A 206 -19.96 -5.38 15.04
CA LEU A 206 -20.17 -6.81 15.24
C LEU A 206 -20.40 -7.57 13.92
N THR A 207 -21.17 -6.98 13.01
CA THR A 207 -21.43 -7.56 11.68
C THR A 207 -20.16 -7.76 10.86
N LEU A 208 -19.22 -6.80 10.93
CA LEU A 208 -17.93 -6.93 10.26
C LEU A 208 -17.08 -8.04 10.91
N LYS A 209 -17.08 -8.11 12.25
CA LYS A 209 -16.38 -9.20 12.96
C LYS A 209 -16.89 -10.56 12.52
N GLU A 210 -18.21 -10.76 12.49
CA GLU A 210 -18.84 -12.03 12.09
C GLU A 210 -18.46 -12.40 10.65
N ASP A 211 -18.53 -11.46 9.70
CA ASP A 211 -18.14 -11.72 8.30
C ASP A 211 -16.65 -12.10 8.15
N LEU A 212 -15.78 -11.51 8.98
CA LEU A 212 -14.34 -11.82 8.99
C LEU A 212 -14.07 -13.19 9.64
N GLU A 213 -14.72 -13.51 10.75
CA GLU A 213 -14.62 -14.84 11.37
C GLU A 213 -15.19 -15.93 10.45
N LEU A 214 -16.23 -15.63 9.68
CA LEU A 214 -16.72 -16.52 8.62
C LEU A 214 -15.69 -16.72 7.51
N SER A 215 -15.01 -15.65 7.08
CA SER A 215 -14.05 -15.70 5.97
C SER A 215 -12.70 -16.34 6.33
N PHE A 216 -12.21 -16.12 7.55
CA PHE A 216 -10.86 -16.51 7.99
C PHE A 216 -10.85 -17.49 9.17
N GLY A 217 -12.02 -17.88 9.68
CA GLY A 217 -12.17 -18.74 10.86
C GLY A 217 -12.02 -18.00 12.20
N SER A 218 -11.10 -17.05 12.30
CA SER A 218 -10.94 -16.18 13.48
C SER A 218 -10.22 -14.87 13.15
N LEU A 219 -10.38 -13.84 14.00
CA LEU A 219 -9.63 -12.59 13.86
C LEU A 219 -8.11 -12.78 14.08
N GLU A 220 -7.70 -13.74 14.92
CA GLU A 220 -6.28 -14.06 15.11
C GLU A 220 -5.67 -14.65 13.82
N THR A 221 -6.41 -15.50 13.13
CA THR A 221 -6.00 -16.07 11.84
C THR A 221 -5.84 -14.96 10.80
N LEU A 222 -6.81 -14.04 10.70
CA LEU A 222 -6.72 -12.87 9.82
C LEU A 222 -5.48 -12.02 10.12
N GLN A 223 -5.24 -11.68 11.39
CA GLN A 223 -4.06 -10.90 11.79
C GLN A 223 -2.76 -11.59 11.37
N ARG A 224 -2.67 -12.91 11.60
CA ARG A 224 -1.51 -13.71 11.21
C ARG A 224 -1.33 -13.71 9.69
N GLU A 225 -2.39 -13.90 8.92
CA GLU A 225 -2.34 -13.90 7.46
C GLU A 225 -1.87 -12.55 6.90
N LEU A 226 -2.36 -11.43 7.43
CA LEU A 226 -1.93 -10.08 7.04
C LEU A 226 -0.42 -9.90 7.28
N ILE A 227 0.07 -10.27 8.48
CA ILE A 227 1.48 -10.13 8.85
C ILE A 227 2.39 -11.06 8.04
N ILE A 228 1.98 -12.32 7.84
CA ILE A 228 2.76 -13.28 7.03
C ILE A 228 2.82 -12.79 5.58
N THR A 229 1.71 -12.31 5.03
CA THR A 229 1.66 -11.78 3.66
C THR A 229 2.59 -10.58 3.52
N ALA A 230 2.52 -9.61 4.44
CA ALA A 230 3.41 -8.44 4.43
C ALA A 230 4.89 -8.83 4.56
N ASN A 231 5.23 -9.77 5.43
CA ASN A 231 6.61 -10.25 5.59
C ASN A 231 7.12 -11.04 4.38
N ALA A 232 6.23 -11.73 3.67
CA ALA A 232 6.57 -12.46 2.46
C ALA A 232 6.78 -11.53 1.25
N MET A 233 6.27 -10.29 1.28
CA MET A 233 6.52 -9.30 0.25
C MET A 233 7.98 -8.84 0.29
N PHE A 234 8.74 -9.20 -0.74
CA PHE A 234 10.11 -8.72 -0.90
C PHE A 234 10.13 -7.42 -1.70
N GLY A 235 9.79 -6.32 -1.04
CA GLY A 235 9.77 -4.99 -1.63
C GLY A 235 8.63 -4.13 -1.09
N PRO A 236 8.58 -2.84 -1.49
CA PRO A 236 7.51 -1.96 -1.05
C PRO A 236 6.19 -2.32 -1.75
N GLY A 237 5.09 -2.17 -1.03
CA GLY A 237 3.75 -2.46 -1.52
C GLY A 237 2.71 -2.35 -0.40
N PHE A 238 1.49 -2.80 -0.69
CA PHE A 238 0.34 -2.70 0.19
C PHE A 238 -0.32 -4.07 0.37
N VAL A 239 -0.78 -4.36 1.60
CA VAL A 239 -1.62 -5.52 1.90
C VAL A 239 -3.03 -5.02 2.18
N TRP A 240 -3.98 -5.56 1.43
CA TRP A 240 -5.37 -5.13 1.41
C TRP A 240 -6.27 -6.23 1.97
N LEU A 241 -7.18 -5.82 2.85
CA LEU A 241 -8.36 -6.61 3.17
C LEU A 241 -9.48 -6.20 2.21
N VAL A 242 -9.75 -7.02 1.20
CA VAL A 242 -10.73 -6.72 0.16
C VAL A 242 -12.04 -7.46 0.40
N ARG A 243 -13.16 -6.79 0.15
CA ARG A 243 -14.48 -7.42 0.09
C ARG A 243 -14.84 -7.74 -1.35
N LEU A 244 -15.04 -9.01 -1.65
CA LEU A 244 -15.49 -9.45 -2.97
C LEU A 244 -16.96 -9.10 -3.16
N ARG A 245 -17.29 -8.43 -4.26
CA ARG A 245 -18.66 -8.27 -4.72
C ARG A 245 -19.03 -9.44 -5.61
N ASP A 246 -20.15 -10.11 -5.31
CA ASP A 246 -20.72 -11.09 -6.22
C ASP A 246 -21.41 -10.39 -7.39
N GLN A 247 -21.09 -10.80 -8.62
CA GLN A 247 -21.78 -10.32 -9.82
C GLN A 247 -23.15 -10.97 -10.01
N SER A 248 -23.39 -12.15 -9.40
CA SER A 248 -24.69 -12.83 -9.42
C SER A 248 -25.68 -12.35 -8.35
N GLY A 249 -25.29 -11.41 -7.48
CA GLY A 249 -26.17 -10.84 -6.44
C GLY A 249 -26.54 -11.81 -5.31
N GLY A 250 -25.92 -12.99 -5.25
CA GLY A 250 -26.14 -13.96 -4.18
C GLY A 250 -25.32 -13.63 -2.93
N PRO A 251 -25.74 -14.11 -1.74
CA PRO A 251 -24.91 -14.00 -0.54
C PRO A 251 -23.62 -14.81 -0.71
N GLN A 252 -22.48 -14.10 -0.69
CA GLN A 252 -21.16 -14.74 -0.70
C GLN A 252 -20.92 -15.42 0.64
N ARG A 253 -20.57 -16.70 0.60
CA ARG A 253 -20.27 -17.49 1.80
C ARG A 253 -19.02 -16.97 2.54
N PHE A 254 -18.06 -16.41 1.80
CA PHE A 254 -16.79 -15.89 2.33
C PHE A 254 -16.47 -14.55 1.65
N PRO A 255 -17.01 -13.43 2.13
CA PRO A 255 -16.94 -12.16 1.41
C PRO A 255 -15.58 -11.46 1.45
N TYR A 256 -14.65 -11.84 2.34
CA TYR A 256 -13.37 -11.14 2.49
C TYR A 256 -12.14 -11.96 2.05
N ARG A 257 -11.12 -11.29 1.50
CA ARG A 257 -9.82 -11.88 1.12
C ARG A 257 -8.68 -10.93 1.43
N VAL A 258 -7.49 -11.49 1.62
CA VAL A 258 -6.23 -10.75 1.68
C VAL A 258 -5.62 -10.69 0.27
N LEU A 259 -5.19 -9.51 -0.15
CA LEU A 259 -4.53 -9.25 -1.44
C LEU A 259 -3.28 -8.42 -1.22
N ALA A 260 -2.18 -8.75 -1.89
CA ALA A 260 -0.96 -7.93 -1.88
C ALA A 260 -0.77 -7.26 -3.24
N THR A 261 -0.46 -5.97 -3.24
CA THR A 261 -0.01 -5.23 -4.43
C THR A 261 1.40 -4.70 -4.23
N TYR A 262 2.20 -4.68 -5.28
CA TYR A 262 3.58 -4.18 -5.24
C TYR A 262 3.64 -2.76 -5.75
N LEU A 263 4.55 -1.96 -5.18
CA LEU A 263 4.75 -0.56 -5.55
C LEU A 263 3.43 0.24 -5.50
N ALA A 264 2.97 0.74 -6.64
CA ALA A 264 1.75 1.51 -6.81
C ALA A 264 0.59 0.68 -7.39
N GLY A 265 0.63 -0.66 -7.33
CA GLY A 265 -0.44 -1.50 -7.84
C GLY A 265 -1.77 -1.28 -7.11
N SER A 266 -2.88 -1.50 -7.82
CA SER A 266 -4.22 -1.14 -7.36
C SER A 266 -5.03 -2.39 -6.96
N PRO A 267 -5.78 -2.38 -5.84
CA PRO A 267 -6.64 -3.50 -5.47
C PRO A 267 -7.96 -3.53 -6.26
N PHE A 268 -8.23 -2.52 -7.09
CA PHE A 268 -9.53 -2.36 -7.76
C PHE A 268 -9.61 -3.15 -9.07
N PRO A 269 -10.70 -3.87 -9.34
CA PRO A 269 -10.88 -4.62 -10.59
C PRO A 269 -10.79 -3.76 -11.86
N ALA A 270 -11.19 -2.49 -11.79
CA ALA A 270 -11.11 -1.55 -12.90
C ALA A 270 -9.66 -1.28 -13.34
N ALA A 271 -8.70 -1.44 -12.43
CA ALA A 271 -7.28 -1.24 -12.66
C ALA A 271 -6.47 -2.55 -12.67
N HIS A 272 -7.09 -3.71 -12.94
CA HIS A 272 -6.43 -5.03 -12.91
C HIS A 272 -5.21 -5.19 -13.85
N TRP A 273 -4.98 -4.24 -14.75
CA TRP A 273 -3.76 -4.16 -15.57
C TRP A 273 -2.52 -3.78 -14.76
N ARG A 274 -2.66 -3.37 -13.49
CA ARG A 274 -1.60 -2.78 -12.66
C ARG A 274 -1.64 -3.19 -11.19
#